data_AF-A0A6G0TJ55-F1
#
_entry.id   AF-A0A6G0TJ55-F1
#
_cell.length_a   1.000
_cell.length_b   1.000
_cell.length_c   1.000
_cell.angle_alpha   90.00
_cell.angle_beta   90.00
_cell.angle_gamma   90.00
#
_symmetry.space_group_name_H-M   'P 1'
#
loop_
_entity.id
_entity.type
_entity.pdbx_description
1 polymer ?
#
loop_
_entity_poly.entity_id
_entity_poly.type
_entity_poly.pdbx_seq_one_letter_code
_entity_poly.pdbx_strand_id
1 'polypeptide(L)'
;MNNREIKTVEDSNLKALSSSNTIFVDGTLSACPMFFYQLFTIHFFKNKTTIVADFEESIHAGAKIIWPLIQIIGCRFHLTQSWWRKIQEIGLTNEYKNKTGECGIWLRKIFGLSFLNPEKVSDCFIENFMAYSPNDPKILTFCDYLTENYINESSRFPPNIIYYNNRNRLTAVADA
;
A
#
# COMPACT_ATOMS: atom_id res chain seq x y z
N MET A 1 24.89 -13.20 -5.30
CA MET A 1 24.14 -12.18 -6.07
C MET A 1 23.26 -12.93 -7.05
N ASN A 2 21.95 -12.97 -6.82
CA ASN A 2 21.03 -13.61 -7.76
C ASN A 2 20.70 -12.59 -8.87
N ASN A 3 21.16 -12.87 -10.09
CA ASN A 3 20.76 -12.13 -11.28
C ASN A 3 19.25 -12.29 -11.46
N ARG A 4 18.50 -11.21 -11.18
CA ARG A 4 17.08 -11.14 -11.51
C ARG A 4 16.97 -10.66 -12.96
N GLU A 5 16.70 -11.59 -13.88
CA GLU A 5 16.38 -11.26 -15.26
C GLU A 5 14.86 -11.16 -15.43
N ILE A 6 14.39 -10.10 -16.10
CA ILE A 6 12.98 -9.97 -16.51
C ILE A 6 12.89 -10.51 -17.94
N LYS A 7 12.27 -11.68 -18.10
CA LYS A 7 11.99 -12.27 -19.42
C LYS A 7 10.56 -11.92 -19.82
N THR A 8 10.41 -11.09 -20.83
CA THR A 8 9.12 -10.81 -21.47
C THR A 8 8.91 -11.73 -22.66
N VAL A 9 7.65 -12.05 -22.96
CA VAL A 9 7.27 -12.95 -24.07
C VAL A 9 7.73 -12.41 -25.44
N GLU A 10 7.83 -11.08 -25.61
CA GLU A 10 8.39 -10.41 -26.80
C GLU A 10 8.91 -8.99 -26.48
N ASP A 11 9.90 -8.48 -27.23
CA ASP A 11 10.43 -7.11 -27.09
C ASP A 11 9.40 -6.02 -27.41
N SER A 12 8.40 -6.36 -28.24
CA SER A 12 7.21 -5.54 -28.53
C SER A 12 6.44 -5.22 -27.25
N ASN A 13 6.37 -6.17 -26.31
CA ASN A 13 5.70 -6.02 -25.03
C ASN A 13 6.46 -5.06 -24.11
N LEU A 14 7.80 -5.04 -24.14
CA LEU A 14 8.60 -4.05 -23.40
C LEU A 14 8.38 -2.62 -23.89
N LYS A 15 8.26 -2.43 -25.21
CA LYS A 15 7.91 -1.11 -25.80
C LYS A 15 6.48 -0.70 -25.47
N ALA A 16 5.54 -1.64 -25.49
CA ALA A 16 4.16 -1.39 -25.09
C ALA A 16 4.08 -1.04 -23.59
N LEU A 17 4.80 -1.78 -22.74
CA LEU A 17 4.93 -1.57 -21.30
C LEU A 17 5.61 -0.22 -20.99
N SER A 18 6.66 0.17 -21.73
CA SER A 18 7.30 1.47 -21.58
C SER A 18 6.41 2.63 -21.98
N SER A 19 5.46 2.39 -22.89
CA SER A 19 4.50 3.42 -23.33
C SER A 19 3.31 3.58 -22.38
N SER A 20 3.35 3.00 -21.17
CA SER A 20 2.14 2.74 -20.39
C SER A 20 1.83 3.62 -19.16
N ASN A 21 0.55 3.95 -19.09
CA ASN A 21 -0.33 4.54 -18.10
C ASN A 21 -0.41 3.78 -16.80
N THR A 22 -1.42 2.97 -16.63
CA THR A 22 -1.62 2.36 -15.33
C THR A 22 -1.00 1.02 -15.40
N ILE A 23 -0.07 0.72 -14.50
CA ILE A 23 0.49 -0.60 -14.39
C ILE A 23 -0.07 -1.21 -13.10
N PHE A 24 -0.80 -2.31 -13.23
CA PHE A 24 -1.17 -3.17 -12.13
C PHE A 24 -0.14 -4.26 -12.04
N VAL A 25 0.34 -4.47 -10.83
CA VAL A 25 1.37 -5.45 -10.57
C VAL A 25 0.82 -6.41 -9.53
N ASP A 26 0.89 -7.69 -9.85
CA ASP A 26 0.51 -8.78 -8.94
C ASP A 26 1.61 -9.84 -8.97
N GLY A 27 2.01 -10.29 -7.79
CA GLY A 27 3.09 -11.25 -7.60
C GLY A 27 2.95 -11.94 -6.26
N THR A 28 2.86 -13.26 -6.25
CA THR A 28 2.95 -14.05 -5.01
C THR A 28 4.41 -14.47 -4.81
N LEU A 29 5.20 -13.64 -4.13
CA LEU A 29 6.66 -13.78 -4.04
C LEU A 29 7.16 -14.78 -2.99
N SER A 30 6.27 -15.46 -2.26
CA SER A 30 6.61 -16.37 -1.16
C SER A 30 6.49 -17.86 -1.45
N ALA A 31 6.05 -18.28 -2.65
CA ALA A 31 5.63 -19.66 -2.90
C ALA A 31 6.44 -20.43 -3.96
N CYS A 32 7.42 -19.83 -4.62
CA CYS A 32 8.12 -20.49 -5.74
C CYS A 32 9.27 -21.38 -5.23
N PRO A 33 9.21 -22.72 -5.39
CA PRO A 33 10.29 -23.61 -5.00
C PRO A 33 11.56 -23.34 -5.82
N MET A 34 12.74 -23.69 -5.28
CA MET A 34 14.06 -23.37 -5.84
C MET A 34 14.27 -23.77 -7.32
N PHE A 35 13.45 -24.69 -7.85
CA PHE A 35 13.53 -25.17 -9.24
C PHE A 35 12.62 -24.43 -10.23
N PHE A 36 11.81 -23.47 -9.78
CA PHE A 36 10.85 -22.76 -10.62
C PHE A 36 11.22 -21.27 -10.75
N TYR A 37 10.82 -20.67 -11.87
CA TYR A 37 10.88 -19.22 -12.05
C TYR A 37 9.65 -18.57 -11.40
N GLN A 38 9.90 -17.52 -10.62
CA GLN A 38 8.84 -16.71 -10.05
C GLN A 38 8.10 -15.96 -11.18
N LEU A 39 6.79 -16.17 -11.27
CA LEU A 39 5.95 -15.40 -12.19
C LEU A 39 5.63 -14.04 -11.56
N PHE A 40 5.82 -12.99 -12.35
CA PHE A 40 5.48 -11.61 -12.02
C PHE A 40 4.63 -11.07 -13.16
N THR A 41 3.36 -10.79 -12.88
CA THR A 41 2.43 -10.36 -13.92
C THR A 41 2.24 -8.85 -13.84
N ILE A 42 2.53 -8.19 -14.95
CA ILE A 42 2.41 -6.75 -15.10
C ILE A 42 1.31 -6.46 -16.13
N HIS A 43 0.15 -5.99 -15.68
CA HIS A 43 -0.91 -5.52 -16.57
C HIS A 43 -0.77 -4.03 -16.76
N PHE A 44 -0.88 -3.52 -17.99
CA PHE A 44 -0.76 -2.08 -18.20
C PHE A 44 -1.73 -1.50 -19.24
N PHE A 45 -2.05 -0.22 -19.09
CA PHE A 45 -2.77 0.63 -20.07
C PHE A 45 -1.82 1.72 -20.58
N LYS A 46 -1.92 2.30 -21.78
CA LYS A 46 -0.95 3.25 -22.42
C LYS A 46 -1.00 4.74 -21.92
N ASN A 47 0.11 5.46 -21.53
CA ASN A 47 0.35 6.94 -21.23
C ASN A 47 0.48 7.66 -19.80
N LYS A 48 0.77 7.06 -18.63
CA LYS A 48 0.52 7.61 -17.21
C LYS A 48 1.81 7.44 -16.44
N THR A 49 1.91 8.32 -15.49
CA THR A 49 2.94 8.46 -14.49
C THR A 49 2.69 7.66 -13.21
N THR A 50 1.73 6.73 -13.14
CA THR A 50 1.32 6.14 -11.84
C THR A 50 0.99 4.66 -11.89
N ILE A 51 1.49 3.91 -10.90
CA ILE A 51 1.16 2.49 -10.66
C ILE A 51 0.52 2.31 -9.29
N VAL A 52 -0.38 1.32 -9.21
CA VAL A 52 -0.97 0.89 -7.94
C VAL A 52 -0.45 -0.51 -7.64
N ALA A 53 0.29 -0.64 -6.54
CA ALA A 53 0.95 -1.88 -6.15
C ALA A 53 0.57 -2.26 -4.71
N ASP A 54 0.77 -3.52 -4.35
CA ASP A 54 0.73 -3.91 -2.94
C ASP A 54 1.88 -3.27 -2.13
N PHE A 55 1.98 -3.64 -0.85
CA PHE A 55 3.01 -3.15 0.06
C PHE A 55 4.20 -4.11 0.12
N GLU A 56 4.69 -4.54 -1.04
CA GLU A 56 5.92 -5.32 -1.16
C GLU A 56 7.05 -4.49 -1.80
N GLU A 57 8.16 -4.32 -1.07
CA GLU A 57 9.31 -3.51 -1.51
C GLU A 57 9.90 -3.96 -2.85
N SER A 58 9.93 -5.27 -3.09
CA SER A 58 10.50 -5.88 -4.29
C SER A 58 9.78 -5.39 -5.54
N ILE A 59 8.45 -5.21 -5.46
CA ILE A 59 7.61 -4.70 -6.53
C ILE A 59 7.93 -3.24 -6.81
N HIS A 60 8.07 -2.44 -5.75
CA HIS A 60 8.35 -1.01 -5.85
C HIS A 60 9.75 -0.78 -6.43
N ALA A 61 10.73 -1.55 -5.96
CA ALA A 61 12.11 -1.52 -6.47
C ALA A 61 12.16 -1.93 -7.95
N GLY A 62 11.49 -3.02 -8.33
CA GLY A 62 11.41 -3.46 -9.72
C GLY A 62 10.78 -2.41 -10.64
N ALA A 63 9.68 -1.80 -10.21
CA ALA A 63 9.03 -0.74 -10.96
C ALA A 63 9.93 0.49 -11.15
N LYS A 64 10.68 0.89 -10.11
CA LYS A 64 11.61 2.02 -10.17
C LYS A 64 12.85 1.75 -11.03
N ILE A 65 13.28 0.50 -11.15
CA ILE A 65 14.38 0.12 -12.06
C ILE A 65 13.97 0.34 -13.52
N ILE A 66 12.73 0.00 -13.88
CA ILE A 66 12.24 0.12 -15.26
C ILE A 66 11.71 1.52 -15.56
N TRP A 67 11.02 2.15 -14.61
CA TRP A 67 10.48 3.50 -14.71
C TRP A 67 10.88 4.36 -13.51
N PRO A 68 12.06 4.99 -13.55
CA PRO A 68 12.56 5.79 -12.43
C PRO A 68 11.58 6.90 -11.98
N LEU A 69 10.87 7.48 -12.96
CA LEU A 69 9.93 8.59 -12.75
C LEU A 69 8.50 8.16 -12.40
N ILE A 70 8.21 6.85 -12.32
CA ILE A 70 6.86 6.39 -12.01
C ILE A 70 6.47 6.73 -10.57
N GLN A 71 5.27 7.25 -10.37
CA GLN A 71 4.68 7.40 -9.04
C GLN A 71 4.09 6.06 -8.61
N ILE A 72 4.49 5.58 -7.44
CA ILE A 72 3.94 4.36 -6.85
C ILE A 72 2.92 4.74 -5.80
N ILE A 73 1.73 4.15 -5.88
CA ILE A 73 0.66 4.34 -4.92
C ILE A 73 0.29 2.96 -4.35
N GLY A 74 0.24 2.87 -3.04
CA GLY A 74 -0.17 1.69 -2.31
C GLY A 74 -1.63 1.36 -2.55
N CYS A 75 -1.90 0.09 -2.80
CA CYS A 75 -3.25 -0.42 -2.99
C CYS A 75 -4.01 -0.39 -1.66
N ARG A 76 -5.06 0.44 -1.58
CA ARG A 76 -5.90 0.56 -0.37
C ARG A 76 -6.44 -0.78 0.12
N PHE A 77 -6.81 -1.67 -0.79
CA PHE A 77 -7.30 -3.01 -0.43
C PHE A 77 -6.22 -3.82 0.30
N HIS A 78 -4.98 -3.81 -0.19
CA HIS A 78 -3.87 -4.50 0.46
C HIS A 78 -3.43 -3.81 1.76
N LEU A 79 -3.60 -2.48 1.86
CA LEU A 79 -3.38 -1.76 3.11
C LEU A 79 -4.34 -2.23 4.20
N THR A 80 -5.65 -2.21 3.90
CA THR A 80 -6.68 -2.60 4.87
C THR A 80 -6.54 -4.08 5.24
N GLN A 81 -6.17 -4.95 4.29
CA GLN A 81 -5.84 -6.34 4.59
C GLN A 81 -4.61 -6.48 5.50
N SER A 82 -3.57 -5.68 5.30
CA SER A 82 -2.36 -5.75 6.14
C SER A 82 -2.66 -5.31 7.58
N TRP A 83 -3.46 -4.26 7.75
CA TRP A 83 -3.90 -3.80 9.07
C TRP A 83 -4.81 -4.83 9.74
N TRP A 84 -5.75 -5.41 8.97
CA TRP A 84 -6.61 -6.47 9.46
C TRP A 84 -5.82 -7.70 9.91
N ARG A 85 -4.85 -8.16 9.12
CA ARG A 85 -3.97 -9.27 9.48
C ARG A 85 -3.21 -8.98 10.77
N LYS A 86 -2.69 -7.76 10.96
CA LYS A 86 -2.01 -7.40 12.19
C LYS A 86 -2.94 -7.42 13.41
N ILE A 87 -4.16 -6.92 13.28
CA ILE A 87 -5.20 -6.99 14.33
C ILE A 87 -5.50 -8.45 14.70
N GLN A 88 -5.55 -9.34 13.70
CA GLN A 88 -5.74 -10.77 13.94
C GLN A 88 -4.56 -11.40 14.66
N GLU A 89 -3.34 -11.14 14.19
CA GLU A 89 -2.06 -11.65 14.72
C GLU A 89 -1.89 -11.33 16.21
N ILE A 90 -2.17 -10.10 16.62
CA ILE A 90 -2.05 -9.66 18.02
C ILE A 90 -3.26 -10.04 18.89
N GLY A 91 -4.24 -10.75 18.32
CA GLY A 91 -5.38 -11.28 19.06
C GLY A 91 -6.43 -10.25 19.44
N LEU A 92 -6.62 -9.20 18.63
CA LEU A 92 -7.67 -8.18 18.80
C LEU A 92 -8.91 -8.43 17.93
N THR A 93 -9.02 -9.61 17.30
CA THR A 93 -10.15 -9.97 16.42
C THR A 93 -11.52 -9.80 17.09
N ASN A 94 -11.66 -10.24 18.35
CA ASN A 94 -12.93 -10.17 19.07
C ASN A 94 -13.29 -8.73 19.44
N GLU A 95 -12.32 -7.94 19.89
CA GLU A 95 -12.50 -6.51 20.15
C GLU A 95 -12.91 -5.76 18.88
N TYR A 96 -12.23 -6.01 17.75
CA TYR A 96 -12.58 -5.41 16.47
C TYR A 96 -14.02 -5.73 16.04
N LYS A 97 -14.48 -6.96 16.28
CA LYS A 97 -15.85 -7.40 15.94
C LYS A 97 -16.90 -6.84 16.90
N ASN A 98 -16.51 -6.48 18.12
CA ASN A 98 -17.38 -5.83 19.07
C ASN A 98 -17.76 -4.42 18.58
N LYS A 99 -19.03 -4.24 18.19
CA LYS A 99 -19.50 -2.99 17.57
C LYS A 99 -19.67 -1.85 18.58
N THR A 100 -19.85 -2.16 19.85
CA THR A 100 -20.14 -1.18 20.91
C THR A 100 -18.96 -0.92 21.83
N GLY A 101 -17.98 -1.83 21.89
CA GLY A 101 -16.76 -1.64 22.67
C GLY A 101 -15.88 -0.52 22.13
N GLU A 102 -15.34 0.30 23.04
CA GLU A 102 -14.47 1.44 22.70
C GLU A 102 -13.25 1.02 21.88
N CYS A 103 -12.61 -0.10 22.26
CA CYS A 103 -11.48 -0.69 21.53
C CYS A 103 -11.84 -1.03 20.08
N GLY A 104 -12.96 -1.72 19.88
CA GLY A 104 -13.46 -2.04 18.53
C GLY A 104 -13.78 -0.79 17.71
N ILE A 105 -14.41 0.22 18.32
CA ILE A 105 -14.71 1.49 17.66
C ILE A 105 -13.42 2.20 17.23
N TRP A 106 -12.44 2.27 18.12
CA TRP A 106 -11.14 2.87 17.84
C TRP A 106 -10.41 2.17 16.69
N LEU A 107 -10.31 0.83 16.75
CA LEU A 107 -9.67 0.00 15.72
C LEU A 107 -10.32 0.14 14.34
N ARG A 108 -11.62 0.41 14.26
CA ARG A 108 -12.29 0.64 12.97
C ARG A 108 -12.09 2.06 12.46
N LYS A 109 -12.10 3.06 13.36
CA LYS A 109 -11.91 4.47 12.98
C LYS A 109 -10.52 4.73 12.41
N ILE A 110 -9.49 4.05 12.90
CA ILE A 110 -8.10 4.28 12.45
C ILE A 110 -7.89 4.00 10.97
N PHE A 111 -8.68 3.11 10.36
CA PHE A 111 -8.70 2.87 8.89
C PHE A 111 -9.00 4.14 8.09
N GLY A 112 -9.65 5.12 8.74
CA GLY A 112 -9.89 6.46 8.22
C GLY A 112 -8.61 7.25 7.87
N LEU A 113 -7.47 6.95 8.52
CA LEU A 113 -6.19 7.61 8.22
C LEU A 113 -5.78 7.48 6.76
N SER A 114 -6.13 6.34 6.12
CA SER A 114 -5.83 6.13 4.71
C SER A 114 -6.50 7.16 3.77
N PHE A 115 -7.51 7.90 4.23
CA PHE A 115 -8.23 8.91 3.45
C PHE A 115 -7.68 10.34 3.64
N LEU A 116 -6.75 10.54 4.56
CA LEU A 116 -6.14 11.84 4.81
C LEU A 116 -5.03 12.15 3.80
N ASN A 117 -4.83 13.44 3.55
CA ASN A 117 -3.64 13.90 2.84
C ASN A 117 -2.37 13.46 3.61
N PRO A 118 -1.28 13.08 2.92
CA PRO A 118 -0.07 12.55 3.55
C PRO A 118 0.46 13.43 4.68
N GLU A 119 0.49 14.74 4.45
CA GLU A 119 0.94 15.78 5.38
C GLU A 119 0.15 15.80 6.69
N LYS A 120 -1.09 15.28 6.71
CA LYS A 120 -1.97 15.28 7.88
C LYS A 120 -2.01 13.93 8.60
N VAL A 121 -1.40 12.88 8.05
CA VAL A 121 -1.53 11.51 8.59
C VAL A 121 -0.85 11.42 9.95
N SER A 122 0.39 11.91 10.07
CA SER A 122 1.16 11.87 11.32
C SER A 122 0.47 12.68 12.42
N ASP A 123 0.16 13.95 12.14
CA ASP A 123 -0.49 14.83 13.12
C ASP A 123 -1.85 14.29 13.56
N CYS A 124 -2.68 13.83 12.63
CA CYS A 124 -3.98 13.26 12.99
C CYS A 124 -3.84 11.98 13.82
N PHE A 125 -2.85 11.14 13.53
CA PHE A 125 -2.60 9.95 14.35
C PHE A 125 -2.22 10.33 15.78
N ILE A 126 -1.27 11.24 15.96
CA ILE A 126 -0.76 11.64 17.28
C ILE A 126 -1.81 12.45 18.05
N GLU A 127 -2.34 13.52 17.45
CA GLU A 127 -3.18 14.48 18.15
C GLU A 127 -4.62 14.00 18.33
N ASN A 128 -5.15 13.24 17.36
CA ASN A 128 -6.51 12.71 17.45
C ASN A 128 -6.50 11.27 17.96
N PHE A 129 -5.92 10.31 17.22
CA PHE A 129 -6.11 8.89 17.54
C PHE A 129 -5.43 8.45 18.84
N MET A 130 -4.21 8.92 19.11
CA MET A 130 -3.49 8.52 20.33
C MET A 130 -4.07 9.15 21.59
N ALA A 131 -4.70 10.33 21.50
CA ALA A 131 -5.27 11.04 22.65
C ALA A 131 -6.41 10.28 23.35
N TYR A 132 -7.14 9.43 22.62
CA TYR A 132 -8.22 8.58 23.16
C TYR A 132 -7.97 7.09 22.89
N SER A 133 -6.70 6.69 22.71
CA SER A 133 -6.34 5.29 22.49
C SER A 133 -6.72 4.42 23.69
N PRO A 134 -7.35 3.25 23.49
CA PRO A 134 -7.61 2.31 24.58
C PRO A 134 -6.33 1.89 25.30
N ASN A 135 -6.40 1.79 26.63
CA ASN A 135 -5.28 1.34 27.45
C ASN A 135 -5.12 -0.19 27.39
N ASP A 136 -4.61 -0.70 26.27
CA ASP A 136 -4.33 -2.11 26.01
C ASP A 136 -2.93 -2.26 25.38
N PRO A 137 -2.01 -3.07 25.95
CA PRO A 137 -0.69 -3.34 25.36
C PRO A 137 -0.72 -3.82 23.91
N LYS A 138 -1.77 -4.54 23.49
CA LYS A 138 -1.95 -4.98 22.10
C LYS A 138 -2.27 -3.80 21.18
N ILE A 139 -3.02 -2.82 21.67
CA ILE A 139 -3.28 -1.58 20.92
C ILE A 139 -1.98 -0.81 20.74
N LEU A 140 -1.16 -0.71 21.79
CA LEU A 140 0.18 -0.09 21.66
C LEU A 140 1.03 -0.81 20.60
N THR A 141 1.04 -2.15 20.63
CA THR A 141 1.73 -2.97 19.61
C THR A 141 1.22 -2.69 18.19
N PHE A 142 -0.08 -2.45 18.03
CA PHE A 142 -0.66 -2.07 16.75
C PHE A 142 -0.25 -0.66 16.32
N CYS A 143 -0.24 0.30 17.25
CA CYS A 143 0.23 1.66 17.01
C CYS A 143 1.70 1.69 16.56
N ASP A 144 2.57 0.93 17.22
CA ASP A 144 4.00 0.82 16.86
C ASP A 144 4.14 0.27 15.44
N TYR A 145 3.40 -0.81 15.14
CA TYR A 145 3.36 -1.37 13.78
C TYR A 145 2.91 -0.34 12.73
N LEU A 146 1.87 0.45 13.00
CA LEU A 146 1.42 1.48 12.06
C LEU A 146 2.45 2.59 11.90
N THR A 147 3.07 3.02 13.00
CA THR A 147 4.12 4.04 13.06
C THR A 147 5.32 3.65 12.20
N GLU A 148 5.83 2.44 12.39
CA GLU A 148 6.99 1.90 11.69
C GLU A 148 6.74 1.66 10.19
N ASN A 149 5.52 1.28 9.82
CA ASN A 149 5.25 0.85 8.44
C ASN A 149 4.54 1.89 7.58
N TYR A 150 3.79 2.84 8.16
CA TYR A 150 2.82 3.63 7.39
C TYR A 150 2.69 5.10 7.78
N ILE A 151 2.95 5.48 9.04
CA ILE A 151 2.58 6.80 9.55
C ILE A 151 3.76 7.77 9.54
N ASN A 152 4.94 7.34 10.00
CA ASN A 152 6.12 8.20 10.01
C ASN A 152 6.58 8.53 8.58
N GLU A 153 7.18 9.71 8.41
CA GLU A 153 7.82 10.08 7.14
C GLU A 153 8.95 9.13 6.74
N SER A 154 9.63 8.56 7.73
CA SER A 154 10.68 7.55 7.58
C SER A 154 10.17 6.11 7.66
N SER A 155 8.85 5.90 7.68
CA SER A 155 8.29 4.55 7.74
C SER A 155 8.60 3.76 6.47
N ARG A 156 8.44 2.44 6.56
CA ARG A 156 8.70 1.51 5.44
C ARG A 156 7.91 1.88 4.17
N PHE A 157 6.66 2.30 4.34
CA PHE A 157 5.77 2.75 3.28
C PHE A 157 5.11 4.08 3.68
N PRO A 158 5.79 5.21 3.47
CA PRO A 158 5.37 6.50 4.02
C PRO A 158 4.00 6.99 3.51
N PRO A 159 3.35 7.93 4.21
CA PRO A 159 2.00 8.39 3.90
C PRO A 159 1.76 8.82 2.44
N ASN A 160 2.80 9.31 1.75
CA ASN A 160 2.75 9.68 0.34
C ASN A 160 2.55 8.49 -0.61
N ILE A 161 2.88 7.26 -0.19
CA ILE A 161 2.57 6.03 -0.90
C ILE A 161 1.10 5.63 -0.65
N ILE A 162 0.60 5.84 0.57
CA ILE A 162 -0.75 5.40 0.99
C ILE A 162 -1.87 6.22 0.34
N TYR A 163 -1.59 7.47 0.00
CA TYR A 163 -2.59 8.41 -0.51
C TYR A 163 -2.63 8.50 -2.05
N TYR A 164 -3.84 8.42 -2.61
CA TYR A 164 -4.12 8.75 -4.00
C TYR A 164 -4.80 10.13 -4.08
N ASN A 165 -4.13 11.11 -4.69
CA ASN A 165 -4.73 12.43 -4.92
C ASN A 165 -5.71 12.36 -6.12
N ASN A 166 -7.01 12.36 -5.85
CA ASN A 166 -8.05 12.33 -6.87
C ASN A 166 -8.21 13.66 -7.65
N ARG A 167 -7.44 14.70 -7.34
CA ARG A 167 -7.61 16.04 -7.96
C ARG A 167 -7.40 16.07 -9.48
N ASN A 168 -6.75 15.06 -10.07
CA ASN A 168 -6.59 14.98 -11.54
C ASN A 168 -7.73 14.27 -12.28
N ARG A 169 -8.79 13.82 -11.60
CA ARG A 169 -9.98 13.24 -12.27
C ARG A 169 -11.07 14.26 -12.59
N LEU A 170 -11.08 15.43 -11.94
CA LEU A 170 -12.13 16.45 -12.15
C LEU A 170 -11.86 17.37 -13.35
N THR A 171 -10.64 17.38 -13.90
CA THR A 171 -10.30 18.18 -15.08
C THR A 171 -10.50 17.44 -16.41
N ALA A 172 -10.74 16.12 -16.39
CA ALA A 172 -10.89 15.32 -17.61
C ALA A 172 -12.36 15.05 -18.02
N VAL A 173 -13.33 15.58 -17.27
CA VAL A 173 -14.78 15.40 -17.54
C VAL A 173 -15.48 16.75 -17.76
N ALA A 174 -14.72 17.85 -17.86
CA ALA A 174 -15.26 19.18 -18.12
C ALA A 174 -15.16 19.61 -19.59
N ASP A 175 -14.47 18.85 -20.44
CA ASP A 175 -14.27 19.15 -21.88
C ASP A 175 -14.76 17.99 -22.77
N ALA A 176 -16.01 17.57 -22.61
CA ALA A 176 -16.72 16.69 -23.55
C ALA A 176 -18.14 17.20 -23.81
#